data_AF-A0A2V5YZL4-F1
#
_entry.id   AF-A0A2V5YZL4-F1
#
_cell.length_a   1.000
_cell.length_b   1.000
_cell.length_c   1.000
_cell.angle_alpha   90.00
_cell.angle_beta   90.00
_cell.angle_gamma   90.00
#
_symmetry.space_group_name_H-M   'P 1'
#
loop_
_entity.id
_entity.type
_entity.pdbx_description
1 polymer ?
#
loop_
_entity_poly.entity_id
_entity_poly.type
_entity_poly.pdbx_seq_one_letter_code
_entity_poly.pdbx_strand_id
1 'polypeptide(L)' 'MGRREQKTSERTVYVLSGSHLTPVQIKTGISDGIVTEVVEGLKEDDRVVTAEMTAKSQPASSPANPFSGGPRRFP' A
#
# COMPACT_ATOMS: atom_id res chain seq x y z
N MET A 1 -27.21 6.89 12.88
CA MET A 1 -26.24 6.81 11.77
C MET A 1 -25.06 7.70 12.14
N GLY A 2 -24.01 7.14 12.75
CA GLY A 2 -22.93 7.93 13.35
C GLY A 2 -21.99 8.49 12.28
N ARG A 3 -22.14 9.76 11.93
CA ARG A 3 -21.08 10.51 11.25
C ARG A 3 -19.95 10.63 12.27
N ARG A 4 -18.96 9.72 12.22
CA ARG A 4 -17.71 9.88 12.97
C ARG A 4 -17.26 11.31 12.70
N GLU A 5 -17.02 12.11 13.75
CA GLU A 5 -16.32 13.38 13.61
C GLU A 5 -15.15 13.13 12.67
N GLN A 6 -15.15 13.80 11.51
CA GLN A 6 -14.09 13.62 10.52
C GLN A 6 -12.86 14.35 11.08
N LYS A 7 -12.20 13.67 12.00
CA LYS A 7 -10.98 14.13 12.63
C LYS A 7 -9.93 14.23 11.53
N THR A 8 -9.41 15.43 11.30
CA THR A 8 -8.22 15.63 10.47
C THR A 8 -7.19 14.60 10.88
N SER A 9 -6.82 13.75 9.93
CA SER A 9 -5.97 12.60 10.18
C SER A 9 -4.59 12.89 9.61
N GLU A 10 -3.57 12.72 10.44
CA GLU A 10 -2.18 12.77 9.97
C GLU A 10 -1.90 11.50 9.16
N ARG A 11 -1.38 11.68 7.94
CA ARG A 11 -0.99 10.60 7.04
C ARG A 11 0.37 10.89 6.43
N THR A 12 1.03 9.86 5.93
CA THR A 12 2.28 10.01 5.19
C THR A 12 2.02 9.73 3.71
N VAL A 13 2.48 10.65 2.86
CA VAL A 13 2.54 10.46 1.40
C VAL A 13 3.99 10.55 0.97
N TYR A 14 4.28 10.09 -0.25
CA TYR A 14 5.62 10.15 -0.81
C TYR A 14 5.66 11.14 -1.97
N VAL A 15 6.58 12.10 -1.87
CA VAL A 15 6.85 13.08 -2.93
C VAL A 15 8.07 12.64 -3.72
N LEU A 16 7.96 12.67 -5.04
CA LEU A 16 9.01 12.32 -5.98
C LEU A 16 9.84 13.56 -6.32
N SER A 17 11.09 13.57 -5.85
CA SER A 17 12.09 14.58 -6.21
C SER A 17 13.17 13.93 -7.08
N GLY A 18 13.15 14.22 -8.38
CA GLY A 18 13.98 13.52 -9.37
C GLY A 18 13.65 12.03 -9.41
N SER A 19 14.58 11.20 -8.91
CA SER A 19 14.46 9.73 -8.82
C SER A 19 14.28 9.22 -7.38
N HIS A 20 14.13 10.12 -6.40
CA HIS A 20 14.05 9.76 -4.98
C HIS A 20 12.65 10.03 -4.43
N LEU A 21 12.16 9.10 -3.60
CA LEU A 21 10.92 9.25 -2.86
C LEU A 21 11.22 9.78 -1.46
N THR A 22 10.56 10.87 -1.09
CA THR A 22 10.68 11.48 0.25
C THR A 22 9.34 11.34 0.99
N PRO A 23 9.32 10.73 2.19
CA PRO A 23 8.12 10.69 3.01
C PRO A 23 7.79 12.09 3.52
N VAL A 24 6.54 12.51 3.36
CA VAL A 24 6.02 13.80 3.80
C VAL A 24 4.75 13.57 4.61
N GLN A 25 4.70 14.19 5.78
CA GLN A 25 3.53 14.13 6.65
C GLN A 25 2.51 15.19 6.21
N ILE A 26 1.26 14.76 6.04
CA ILE A 26 0.15 15.59 5.59
C ILE A 26 -1.01 15.48 6.56
N LYS A 27 -1.85 16.52 6.58
CA LYS A 27 -3.17 16.44 7.21
C LYS A 27 -4.22 16.29 6.14
N THR A 28 -5.02 15.23 6.24
CA THR A 28 -6.16 15.02 5.35
C THR A 28 -7.46 15.46 6.00
N GLY A 29 -8.37 15.98 5.18
CA GLY A 29 -9.73 16.33 5.59
C GLY A 29 -10.72 15.22 5.22
N ILE A 30 -11.78 15.61 4.52
CA ILE A 30 -12.87 14.76 4.05
C ILE A 30 -12.38 13.86 2.91
N SER A 31 -12.88 12.62 2.90
CA SER A 31 -12.66 11.64 1.84
C SER A 31 -14.01 11.09 1.38
N ASP A 32 -14.21 10.99 0.07
CA ASP A 32 -15.40 10.37 -0.53
C ASP A 32 -15.18 8.90 -0.93
N GLY A 33 -13.99 8.35 -0.61
CA GLY A 33 -13.58 6.99 -0.93
C GLY A 33 -12.83 6.84 -2.25
N ILE A 34 -12.82 7.88 -3.10
CA ILE A 34 -12.04 7.93 -4.35
C ILE A 34 -11.00 9.05 -4.25
N VAL A 35 -11.43 10.20 -3.75
CA VAL A 35 -10.64 11.42 -3.55
C VAL A 35 -10.58 11.73 -2.06
N THR A 36 -9.44 12.24 -1.62
CA THR A 36 -9.24 12.74 -0.25
C THR A 36 -8.60 14.11 -0.34
N GLU A 37 -9.17 15.09 0.33
CA GLU A 37 -8.57 16.42 0.37
C GLU A 37 -7.35 16.45 1.30
N VAL A 38 -6.33 17.19 0.89
CA VAL A 38 -5.15 17.49 1.70
C VAL A 38 -5.26 18.93 2.17
N VAL A 39 -5.26 19.12 3.48
CA VAL A 39 -5.43 20.43 4.11
C VAL A 39 -4.08 21.12 4.33
N GLU A 40 -3.05 20.35 4.68
CA GLU A 40 -1.70 20.84 4.95
C GLU A 40 -0.63 19.80 4.58
N GLY A 41 0.60 20.27 4.33
CA GLY A 41 1.80 19.42 4.22
C GLY A 41 2.31 19.18 2.80
N LEU A 42 1.59 19.63 1.76
CA LEU A 42 2.06 19.61 0.37
C LEU A 42 2.10 21.02 -0.20
N LYS A 43 2.94 21.21 -1.22
CA LYS A 43 3.01 22.45 -1.98
C LYS A 43 2.45 22.23 -3.39
N GLU A 44 2.10 23.33 -4.05
CA GLU A 44 1.83 23.28 -5.49
C GLU A 44 3.05 22.74 -6.23
N ASP A 45 2.80 22.03 -7.33
CA ASP A 45 3.79 21.31 -8.16
C ASP A 45 4.50 20.10 -7.52
N ASP A 46 4.19 19.72 -6.28
CA ASP A 46 4.71 18.47 -5.70
C ASP A 46 4.16 17.25 -6.45
N ARG A 47 5.08 16.44 -7.01
CA ARG A 47 4.72 15.17 -7.66
C ARG A 47 4.56 14.08 -6.62
N VAL A 48 3.33 13.74 -6.29
CA VAL A 48 3.01 12.69 -5.33
C VAL A 48 2.86 11.31 -5.98
N VAL A 49 3.26 10.28 -5.25
CA VAL A 49 3.01 8.88 -5.64
C VAL A 49 1.61 8.47 -5.19
N THR A 50 0.76 8.06 -6.14
CA THR A 50 -0.62 7.63 -5.87
C THR A 50 -0.81 6.12 -5.95
N ALA A 51 0.11 5.42 -6.62
CA ALA A 51 0.12 3.98 -6.72
C ALA A 51 1.55 3.48 -6.92
N GLU A 52 1.78 2.25 -6.48
CA GLU A 52 3.03 1.52 -6.69
C GLU A 52 2.67 0.25 -7.46
N MET A 53 3.37 0.02 -8.58
CA MET A 53 3.15 -1.14 -9.44
C MET A 53 4.28 -2.15 -9.24
N THR A 54 4.13 -3.03 -8.26
CA THR A 54 5.02 -4.18 -8.10
C THR A 54 4.53 -5.32 -8.98
N ALA A 55 5.42 -5.86 -9.83
CA ALA A 55 5.16 -7.14 -10.48
C ALA A 55 5.00 -8.22 -9.40
N LYS A 56 3.92 -8.99 -9.47
CA LYS A 56 3.63 -10.05 -8.50
C LYS A 56 4.83 -11.00 -8.42
N SER A 57 5.57 -10.94 -7.30
CA SER A 57 6.67 -11.87 -7.07
C SER A 57 6.13 -13.29 -7.15
N GLN A 58 6.71 -14.09 -8.05
CA GLN A 58 6.33 -15.49 -8.18
C GLN A 58 6.60 -16.17 -6.84
N PRO A 59 5.61 -16.80 -6.20
CA PRO A 59 5.84 -17.48 -4.94
C PRO A 59 6.96 -18.49 -5.16
N ALA A 60 7.98 -18.48 -4.29
CA ALA A 60 9.04 -19.46 -4.33
C ALA A 60 8.38 -20.85 -4.32
N SER A 61 8.73 -21.69 -5.30
CA SER A 61 8.21 -23.05 -5.39
C SER A 61 8.56 -23.79 -4.11
N SER A 62 7.55 -24.23 -3.35
CA SER A 62 7.75 -25.09 -2.19
C SER A 62 8.57 -26.33 -2.61
N PRO A 63 9.62 -26.71 -1.86
CA PRO A 63 10.38 -27.91 -2.19
C PRO A 63 9.46 -29.14 -2.22
N ALA A 64 9.64 -29.99 -3.23
CA ALA A 64 8.83 -31.19 -3.41
C ALA A 64 8.98 -32.10 -2.18
N ASN A 65 7.86 -32.41 -1.53
CA ASN A 65 7.85 -33.23 -0.32
C ASN A 65 8.02 -34.72 -0.71
N PRO A 66 9.11 -35.41 -0.32
CA PRO A 66 9.38 -36.78 -0.74
C PRO A 66 8.40 -37.81 -0.15
N PHE A 67 7.49 -37.37 0.73
CA PHE A 67 6.46 -38.21 1.36
C PHE A 67 5.10 -38.14 0.66
N SER A 68 4.93 -37.35 -0.42
CA SER A 68 3.64 -37.22 -1.11
C SER A 68 3.39 -38.28 -2.19
N GLY A 69 4.28 -39.27 -2.36
CA GLY A 69 4.22 -40.29 -3.40
C GLY A 69 3.60 -41.62 -2.96
N GLY A 70 2.27 -41.74 -3.11
CA GLY A 70 1.58 -43.01 -3.38
C GLY A 70 1.34 -43.99 -2.21
N PRO A 71 0.31 -44.87 -2.32
CA PRO A 71 -0.06 -45.81 -1.27
C PRO A 71 1.03 -46.88 -1.09
N ARG A 72 1.59 -46.97 0.13
CA ARG A 72 2.49 -48.05 0.54
C ARG A 72 1.69 -49.36 0.63
N ARG A 73 1.85 -50.21 -0.38
CA ARG A 73 1.37 -51.59 -0.36
C ARG A 73 2.35 -52.43 0.46
N PHE A 74 1.99 -52.79 1.68
CA PHE A 74 2.71 -53.80 2.46
C PHE A 74 2.16 -55.19 2.11
N PRO A 75 3.02 -56.21 1.90
CA PRO A 75 2.59 -57.61 1.81
C PRO A 75 2.08 -58.15 3.14
#